data_AF-X1J3U4-F1
#
_entry.id   AF-X1J3U4-F1
#
_cell.length_a   1.000
_cell.length_b   1.000
_cell.length_c   1.000
_cell.angle_alpha   90.00
_cell.angle_beta   90.00
_cell.angle_gamma   90.00
#
_symmetry.space_group_name_H-M   'P 1'
#
loop_
_entity.id
_entity.type
_entity.pdbx_description
1 polymer ?
#
loop_
_entity_poly.entity_id
_entity_poly.type
_entity_poly.pdbx_seq_one_letter_code
_entity_poly.pdbx_strand_id
1 'polypeptide(L)'
;METQERRIKYKNFARVAIAAILVVAIGTSLWYASPTKALEITFPSLPSGTVGSTHTFSVKVSIADADVYPIESVNLYIYNMNAPNTYRASCTNLPLTSTTTSYTSAQTNGGAVTVTATPASGWGYGYGYGYAVWE
;
A
#
# COMPACT_ATOMS: atom_id res chain seq x y z
N MET A 1 40.63 50.46 -11.02
CA MET A 1 39.27 50.45 -10.44
C MET A 1 38.33 49.48 -11.17
N GLU A 2 38.44 49.37 -12.50
CA GLU A 2 37.63 48.50 -13.36
C GLU A 2 37.65 46.99 -13.03
N THR A 3 38.78 46.47 -12.56
CA THR A 3 38.95 45.02 -12.29
C THR A 3 38.18 44.56 -11.04
N GLN A 4 37.97 45.44 -10.07
CA GLN A 4 37.24 45.14 -8.83
C GLN A 4 35.72 45.12 -9.08
N GLU A 5 35.19 46.07 -9.86
CA GLU A 5 33.77 46.07 -10.24
C GLU A 5 33.36 44.84 -11.05
N ARG A 6 34.19 44.39 -12.01
CA ARG A 6 33.90 43.17 -12.78
C ARG A 6 33.84 41.93 -11.89
N ARG A 7 34.72 41.83 -10.89
CA ARG A 7 34.71 40.73 -9.91
C ARG A 7 33.46 40.73 -9.03
N ILE A 8 33.01 41.92 -8.59
CA ILE A 8 31.79 42.05 -7.78
C ILE A 8 30.55 41.68 -8.62
N LYS A 9 30.45 42.17 -9.85
CA LYS A 9 29.36 41.80 -10.79
C LYS A 9 29.34 40.30 -11.08
N TYR A 10 30.50 39.70 -11.33
CA TYR A 10 30.61 38.25 -11.56
C TYR A 10 30.23 37.42 -10.33
N LYS A 11 30.68 37.82 -9.13
CA LYS A 11 30.32 37.15 -7.87
C LYS A 11 28.82 37.22 -7.58
N ASN A 12 28.20 38.36 -7.84
CA ASN A 12 26.76 38.54 -7.67
C ASN A 12 25.96 37.74 -8.70
N PHE A 13 26.39 37.75 -9.96
CA PHE A 13 25.78 36.94 -11.03
C PHE A 13 25.90 35.43 -10.73
N ALA A 14 27.08 34.97 -10.32
CA ALA A 14 27.31 33.57 -9.95
C ALA A 14 26.42 33.14 -8.77
N ARG A 15 26.23 33.99 -7.76
CA ARG A 15 25.32 33.71 -6.63
C ARG A 15 23.87 33.54 -7.08
N VAL A 16 23.40 34.41 -7.97
CA VAL A 16 22.03 34.33 -8.52
C VAL A 16 21.87 33.09 -9.40
N ALA A 17 22.86 32.78 -10.24
CA ALA A 17 22.83 31.60 -11.09
C ALA A 17 22.79 30.29 -10.27
N ILE A 18 23.60 30.20 -9.20
CA ILE A 18 23.58 29.04 -8.29
C ILE A 18 22.22 28.90 -7.61
N ALA A 19 21.65 30.00 -7.12
CA ALA A 19 20.33 29.98 -6.49
C ALA A 19 19.23 29.53 -7.47
N ALA A 20 19.26 30.03 -8.71
CA ALA A 20 18.30 29.64 -9.74
C ALA A 20 18.43 28.17 -10.12
N ILE A 21 19.66 27.67 -10.31
CA ILE A 21 19.91 26.26 -10.60
C ILE A 21 19.44 25.37 -9.44
N LEU A 22 19.67 25.77 -8.19
CA LEU A 22 19.22 25.01 -7.03
C LEU A 22 17.68 24.91 -6.97
N VAL A 23 16.99 26.02 -7.21
CA VAL A 23 15.51 26.04 -7.24
C VAL A 23 14.97 25.19 -8.38
N VAL A 24 15.57 25.27 -9.57
CA VAL A 24 15.18 24.42 -10.71
C VAL A 24 15.44 22.95 -10.38
N ALA A 25 16.60 22.61 -9.82
CA ALA A 25 16.94 21.24 -9.43
C ALA A 25 15.95 20.68 -8.41
N ILE A 26 15.63 21.45 -7.35
CA ILE A 26 14.64 21.07 -6.35
C ILE A 26 13.26 20.93 -6.99
N GLY A 27 12.84 21.89 -7.81
CA GLY A 27 11.56 21.86 -8.52
C GLY A 27 11.43 20.64 -9.42
N THR A 28 12.47 20.30 -10.18
CA THR A 28 12.49 19.08 -11.01
C THR A 28 12.48 17.81 -10.16
N SER A 29 13.22 17.79 -9.03
CA SER A 29 13.21 16.64 -8.13
C SER A 29 11.83 16.40 -7.52
N LEU A 30 11.12 17.46 -7.11
CA LEU A 30 9.74 17.33 -6.63
C LEU A 30 8.76 16.94 -7.75
N TRP A 31 9.00 17.40 -8.97
CA TRP A 31 8.17 17.02 -10.12
C TRP A 31 8.29 15.54 -10.48
N TYR A 32 9.51 14.98 -10.36
CA TYR A 32 9.77 13.56 -10.54
C TYR A 32 9.54 12.72 -9.28
N ALA A 33 9.37 13.34 -8.11
CA ALA A 33 8.81 12.72 -6.92
C ALA A 33 7.28 12.59 -7.08
N SER A 34 6.84 11.90 -8.13
CA SER A 34 5.45 11.45 -8.24
C SER A 34 5.08 10.65 -6.99
N PRO A 35 3.83 10.73 -6.49
CA PRO A 35 3.42 9.98 -5.31
C PRO A 35 3.64 8.47 -5.52
N THR A 36 4.60 7.90 -4.82
CA THR A 36 4.82 6.46 -4.74
C THR A 36 3.70 5.87 -3.88
N LYS A 37 2.72 5.24 -4.54
CA LYS A 37 1.69 4.46 -3.84
C LYS A 37 2.32 3.16 -3.34
N ALA A 38 2.67 3.10 -2.05
CA ALA A 38 3.29 1.89 -1.49
C ALA A 38 2.32 0.70 -1.44
N LEU A 39 1.05 0.95 -1.14
CA LEU A 39 0.03 -0.08 -0.92
C LEU A 39 -1.27 0.28 -1.64
N GLU A 40 -1.82 -0.66 -2.37
CA GLU A 40 -3.14 -0.56 -3.00
C GLU A 40 -3.99 -1.76 -2.62
N ILE A 41 -5.18 -1.50 -2.06
CA ILE A 41 -6.17 -2.51 -1.71
C ILE A 41 -7.39 -2.30 -2.61
N THR A 42 -7.77 -3.34 -3.33
CA THR A 42 -8.93 -3.32 -4.24
C THR A 42 -9.87 -4.47 -3.92
N PHE A 43 -11.16 -4.22 -4.14
CA PHE A 43 -12.25 -5.18 -3.97
C PHE A 43 -12.89 -5.44 -5.34
N PRO A 44 -12.27 -6.26 -6.21
CA PRO A 44 -12.74 -6.48 -7.58
C PRO A 44 -14.15 -7.08 -7.65
N SER A 45 -14.56 -7.80 -6.60
CA SER A 45 -15.94 -8.25 -6.41
C SER A 45 -16.40 -7.86 -5.01
N LEU A 46 -17.56 -7.22 -4.93
CA LEU A 46 -18.27 -7.04 -3.67
C LEU A 46 -19.43 -8.01 -3.66
N PRO A 47 -19.63 -8.76 -2.57
CA PRO A 47 -20.75 -9.67 -2.49
C PRO A 47 -22.02 -8.85 -2.32
N SER A 48 -23.02 -9.10 -3.16
CA SER A 48 -24.40 -8.71 -2.89
C SER A 48 -25.16 -9.93 -2.39
N GLY A 49 -26.00 -9.78 -1.38
CA GLY A 49 -26.93 -10.85 -1.06
C GLY A 49 -27.77 -10.62 0.17
N THR A 50 -28.53 -11.65 0.51
CA THR A 50 -29.51 -11.64 1.60
C THR A 50 -28.89 -12.22 2.86
N VAL A 51 -29.25 -11.63 4.00
CA VAL A 51 -28.87 -12.11 5.33
C VAL A 51 -29.14 -13.61 5.45
N GLY A 52 -28.15 -14.36 5.93
CA GLY A 52 -28.23 -15.81 6.12
C GLY A 52 -27.70 -16.65 4.95
N SER A 53 -27.26 -16.02 3.86
CA SER A 53 -26.60 -16.71 2.74
C SER A 53 -25.08 -16.72 2.89
N THR A 54 -24.41 -17.70 2.29
CA THR A 54 -22.96 -17.66 2.11
C THR A 54 -22.60 -16.58 1.09
N HIS A 55 -21.60 -15.76 1.41
CA HIS A 55 -21.09 -14.70 0.55
C HIS A 55 -19.63 -14.98 0.21
N THR A 56 -19.25 -14.71 -1.04
CA THR A 56 -17.88 -14.81 -1.54
C THR A 56 -17.47 -13.46 -2.10
N PHE A 57 -16.27 -13.01 -1.74
CA PHE A 57 -15.72 -11.74 -2.23
C PHE A 57 -14.21 -11.85 -2.32
N SER A 58 -13.64 -11.13 -3.27
CA SER A 58 -12.21 -11.17 -3.51
C SER A 58 -11.58 -9.85 -3.07
N VAL A 59 -10.45 -9.92 -2.38
CA VAL A 59 -9.63 -8.75 -1.99
C VAL A 59 -8.26 -8.90 -2.61
N LYS A 60 -7.83 -7.89 -3.36
CA LYS A 60 -6.46 -7.85 -3.91
C LYS A 60 -5.66 -6.78 -3.19
N VAL A 61 -4.55 -7.18 -2.58
CA VAL A 61 -3.56 -6.28 -1.99
C VAL A 61 -2.34 -6.27 -2.90
N SER A 62 -1.95 -5.08 -3.35
CA SER A 62 -0.80 -4.86 -4.23
C SER A 62 0.19 -3.93 -3.54
N ILE A 63 1.47 -4.30 -3.55
CA ILE A 63 2.59 -3.49 -3.09
C ILE A 63 3.39 -3.11 -4.33
N ALA A 64 3.38 -1.81 -4.64
CA ALA A 64 3.90 -1.32 -5.92
C ALA A 64 5.39 -0.97 -5.89
N ASP A 65 5.96 -0.77 -4.71
CA ASP A 65 7.37 -0.44 -4.53
C ASP A 65 8.15 -1.66 -4.03
N ALA A 66 9.42 -1.77 -4.39
CA ALA A 66 10.33 -2.82 -3.92
C ALA A 66 10.82 -2.57 -2.48
N ASP A 67 10.08 -1.78 -1.70
CA ASP A 67 10.39 -1.50 -0.32
C ASP A 67 10.38 -2.84 0.43
N VAL A 68 11.56 -3.24 0.90
CA VAL A 68 11.87 -4.59 1.41
C VAL A 68 11.29 -4.79 2.81
N TYR A 69 9.99 -4.55 2.98
CA TYR A 69 9.31 -4.84 4.23
C TYR A 69 8.63 -6.21 4.12
N PRO A 70 9.14 -7.23 4.82
CA PRO A 70 8.49 -8.53 4.83
C PRO A 70 7.09 -8.40 5.43
N ILE A 71 6.12 -9.02 4.77
CA ILE A 71 4.74 -9.06 5.24
C ILE A 71 4.65 -10.10 6.35
N GLU A 72 4.51 -9.66 7.59
CA GLU A 72 4.41 -10.56 8.75
C GLU A 72 3.01 -11.15 8.90
N SER A 73 1.97 -10.34 8.69
CA SER A 73 0.58 -10.79 8.82
C SER A 73 -0.39 -9.93 8.00
N VAL A 74 -1.50 -10.55 7.61
CA VAL A 74 -2.69 -9.87 7.06
C VAL A 74 -3.89 -10.33 7.89
N ASN A 75 -4.73 -9.39 8.30
CA ASN A 75 -5.94 -9.64 9.09
C ASN A 75 -7.16 -9.06 8.36
N LEU A 76 -8.25 -9.80 8.32
CA LEU A 76 -9.53 -9.37 7.75
C LEU A 76 -10.55 -9.14 8.86
N TYR A 77 -11.17 -7.97 8.85
CA TYR A 77 -12.28 -7.63 9.73
C TYR A 77 -13.53 -7.37 8.90
N ILE A 78 -14.57 -8.15 9.15
CA ILE A 78 -15.90 -7.94 8.57
C ILE A 78 -16.78 -7.40 9.69
N TYR A 79 -17.31 -6.19 9.54
CA TYR A 79 -18.06 -5.53 10.59
C TYR A 79 -19.25 -4.74 10.08
N ASN A 80 -20.24 -4.53 10.95
CA ASN A 80 -21.33 -3.60 10.71
C ASN A 80 -20.84 -2.17 10.99
N MET A 81 -20.90 -1.28 9.99
CA MET A 81 -20.44 0.10 10.11
C MET A 81 -21.16 0.91 11.20
N ASN A 82 -22.42 0.58 11.51
CA ASN A 82 -23.20 1.25 12.55
C ASN A 82 -22.92 0.71 13.96
N ALA A 83 -22.27 -0.45 14.08
CA ALA A 83 -21.93 -1.07 15.37
C ALA A 83 -20.64 -1.94 15.24
N PRO A 84 -19.49 -1.32 14.93
CA PRO A 84 -18.28 -2.03 14.49
C PRO A 84 -17.58 -2.84 15.58
N ASN A 85 -17.86 -2.54 16.86
CA ASN A 85 -17.30 -3.27 17.99
C ASN A 85 -18.20 -4.40 18.50
N THR A 86 -19.50 -4.33 18.18
CA THR A 86 -20.50 -5.31 18.62
C THR A 86 -20.68 -6.41 17.59
N TYR A 87 -20.68 -6.05 16.30
CA TYR A 87 -20.81 -7.00 15.20
C TYR A 87 -19.55 -7.00 14.35
N ARG A 88 -18.55 -7.78 14.79
CA ARG A 88 -17.27 -7.94 14.09
C ARG A 88 -16.85 -9.40 14.05
N ALA A 89 -16.71 -9.93 12.84
CA ALA A 89 -15.98 -11.16 12.58
C ALA A 89 -14.51 -10.82 12.28
N SER A 90 -13.57 -11.53 12.91
CA SER A 90 -12.14 -11.27 12.79
C SER A 90 -11.42 -12.52 12.29
N CYS A 91 -10.85 -12.46 11.09
CA CYS A 91 -9.98 -13.52 10.57
C CYS A 91 -8.53 -13.04 10.68
N THR A 92 -7.80 -13.56 11.66
CA THR A 92 -6.40 -13.18 11.88
C THR A 92 -5.45 -14.15 11.20
N ASN A 93 -4.26 -13.67 10.85
CA ASN A 93 -3.21 -14.46 10.20
C ASN A 93 -3.72 -15.16 8.92
N LEU A 94 -4.24 -14.37 7.98
CA LEU A 94 -4.63 -14.89 6.67
C LEU A 94 -3.45 -15.59 5.99
N PRO A 95 -3.71 -16.62 5.17
CA PRO A 95 -2.65 -17.30 4.43
C PRO A 95 -1.89 -16.29 3.56
N LEU A 96 -0.56 -16.32 3.63
CA LEU A 96 0.32 -15.45 2.82
C LEU A 96 0.87 -16.16 1.58
N THR A 97 0.76 -17.49 1.55
CA THR A 97 1.19 -18.37 0.46
C THR A 97 -0.03 -19.02 -0.19
N SER A 98 0.17 -19.74 -1.30
CA SER A 98 -0.90 -20.41 -2.05
C SER A 98 -1.55 -21.55 -1.25
N THR A 99 -2.38 -21.20 -0.27
CA THR A 99 -3.02 -22.11 0.69
C THR A 99 -4.43 -21.63 1.06
N THR A 100 -5.26 -22.59 1.46
CA THR A 100 -6.62 -22.35 1.96
C THR A 100 -6.65 -22.58 3.47
N THR A 101 -7.18 -21.61 4.21
CA THR A 101 -7.37 -21.67 5.66
C THR A 101 -8.85 -21.55 5.97
N SER A 102 -9.36 -22.43 6.83
CA SER A 102 -10.73 -22.36 7.34
C SER A 102 -10.74 -21.87 8.79
N TYR A 103 -11.61 -20.90 9.06
CA TYR A 103 -11.85 -20.30 10.36
C TYR A 103 -13.25 -20.69 10.84
N THR A 104 -13.33 -21.28 12.03
CA THR A 104 -14.60 -21.59 12.70
C THR A 104 -15.25 -20.32 13.26
N SER A 105 -16.56 -20.38 13.52
CA SER A 105 -17.30 -19.29 14.17
C SER A 105 -16.71 -18.87 15.52
N ALA A 106 -16.15 -19.83 16.28
CA ALA A 106 -15.48 -19.56 17.54
C ALA A 106 -14.16 -18.77 17.35
N GLN A 107 -13.41 -19.03 16.28
CA GLN A 107 -12.18 -18.31 15.97
C GLN A 107 -12.45 -16.91 15.44
N THR A 108 -13.53 -16.73 14.66
CA THR A 108 -13.87 -15.43 14.10
C THR A 108 -14.66 -14.53 15.04
N ASN A 109 -15.22 -15.07 16.13
CA ASN A 109 -16.26 -14.43 16.94
C ASN A 109 -17.47 -14.00 16.09
N GLY A 110 -17.81 -14.82 15.09
CA GLY A 110 -18.81 -14.53 14.07
C GLY A 110 -19.20 -15.78 13.26
N GLY A 111 -19.37 -15.65 11.94
CA GLY A 111 -19.61 -16.78 11.05
C GLY A 111 -18.35 -17.59 10.74
N ALA A 112 -18.52 -18.83 10.28
CA ALA A 112 -17.42 -19.60 9.70
C ALA A 112 -16.97 -18.96 8.38
N VAL A 113 -15.66 -18.90 8.13
CA VAL A 113 -15.05 -18.28 6.95
C VAL A 113 -13.99 -19.21 6.39
N THR A 114 -13.97 -19.41 5.08
CA THR A 114 -12.87 -20.07 4.39
C THR A 114 -12.18 -19.01 3.54
N VAL A 115 -10.85 -18.94 3.63
CA VAL A 115 -10.03 -17.97 2.89
C VAL A 115 -8.99 -18.71 2.09
N THR A 116 -8.90 -18.43 0.80
CA THR A 116 -7.83 -18.91 -0.08
C THR A 116 -6.96 -17.76 -0.52
N ALA A 117 -5.65 -17.87 -0.35
CA ALA A 117 -4.70 -16.89 -0.86
C ALA A 117 -4.07 -17.35 -2.18
N THR A 118 -3.98 -16.42 -3.14
CA THR A 118 -3.31 -16.60 -4.43
C THR A 118 -2.26 -15.49 -4.59
N PRO A 119 -1.01 -15.72 -4.16
CA PRO A 119 0.07 -14.75 -4.32
C PRO A 119 0.62 -14.73 -5.75
N ALA A 120 1.02 -13.56 -6.22
CA ALA A 120 1.82 -13.39 -7.43
C ALA A 120 3.27 -13.82 -7.20
N SER A 121 4.00 -14.07 -8.29
CA SER A 121 5.45 -14.27 -8.23
C SER A 121 6.12 -13.07 -7.56
N GLY A 122 6.93 -13.30 -6.53
CA GLY A 122 7.63 -12.25 -5.76
C GLY A 122 6.95 -11.82 -4.45
N TRP A 123 5.69 -12.19 -4.22
CA TRP A 123 4.98 -11.87 -2.96
C TRP A 123 5.64 -12.54 -1.74
N GLY A 124 5.87 -11.77 -0.67
CA GLY A 124 6.32 -12.26 0.64
C GLY A 124 7.80 -12.65 0.76
N TYR A 125 8.57 -12.77 -0.34
CA TYR A 125 9.94 -13.27 -0.33
C TYR A 125 11.01 -12.17 -0.43
N GLY A 126 11.07 -11.23 0.51
CA GLY A 126 12.20 -10.27 0.59
C GLY A 126 12.45 -9.40 -0.66
N TYR A 127 11.55 -9.44 -1.64
CA TYR A 127 11.64 -8.67 -2.88
C TYR A 127 10.73 -7.44 -2.88
N GLY A 128 9.99 -7.17 -1.79
CA GLY A 128 9.28 -5.91 -1.55
C GLY A 128 8.07 -5.63 -2.45
N TYR A 129 7.99 -6.15 -3.67
CA TYR A 129 6.92 -5.86 -4.63
C TYR A 129 6.09 -7.11 -5.00
N GLY A 130 4.81 -6.89 -5.35
CA GLY A 130 3.93 -7.94 -5.83
C GLY A 130 2.48 -7.74 -5.39
N TYR A 131 1.64 -8.75 -5.61
CA TYR A 131 0.27 -8.75 -5.11
C TYR A 131 -0.14 -10.11 -4.58
N ALA A 132 -1.13 -10.15 -3.72
CA ALA A 132 -1.87 -11.37 -3.39
C ALA A 132 -3.37 -11.09 -3.45
N VAL A 133 -4.11 -12.12 -3.84
CA VAL A 133 -5.58 -12.11 -3.86
C VAL A 133 -6.07 -13.08 -2.80
N TRP A 134 -7.00 -12.64 -1.97
CA TRP A 134 -7.74 -13.49 -1.04
C TRP A 134 -9.18 -13.61 -1.50
N GLU A 135 -9.72 -14.84 -1.48
CA GLU A 135 -11.12 -15.17 -1.78
C GLU A 135 -11.75 -16.01 -0.68
#